data_AF-A0A976CK79-F1
#
_entry.id   AF-A0A976CK79-F1
#
_cell.length_a   1.000
_cell.length_b   1.000
_cell.length_c   1.000
_cell.angle_alpha   90.00
_cell.angle_beta   90.00
_cell.angle_gamma   90.00
#
_symmetry.space_group_name_H-M   'P 1'
#
loop_
_entity.id
_entity.type
_entity.pdbx_description
1 polymer ?
#
loop_
_entity_poly.entity_id
_entity_poly.type
_entity_poly.pdbx_seq_one_letter_code
_entity_poly.pdbx_strand_id
1 'polypeptide(L)'
;MTAIEQPVIKNYYDLFDLVRTRPKLYLGNNGLTLTALMAFVIGYKSACFYNGIKIDEGTPPYWHFVNWIPHRLFGESNTLPWDIMEDQFGQSVAFSTFFEILDEFRSLQPCLLASIQPSSKHQLTGKVLIHQGNPEDGWPRYVPSNITIVGYPNLPVCFISYEYADLRPYETVYSSLKTALEFVNIDINIEISEWKFTEMGNDRIIMES
;
A
#
# COMPACT_ATOMS: atom_id res chain seq x y z
N MET A 1 14.21 8.45 -39.31
CA MET A 1 14.23 7.82 -37.97
C MET A 1 13.47 8.73 -37.03
N THR A 2 12.20 8.44 -36.78
CA THR A 2 11.41 9.15 -35.77
C THR A 2 12.00 8.80 -34.41
N ALA A 3 12.39 9.80 -33.63
CA ALA A 3 12.80 9.60 -32.25
C ALA A 3 11.63 8.95 -31.52
N ILE A 4 11.83 7.72 -31.06
CA ILE A 4 10.88 7.08 -30.16
C ILE A 4 11.06 7.80 -28.82
N GLU A 5 10.19 8.75 -28.53
CA GLU A 5 10.11 9.31 -27.17
C GLU A 5 9.90 8.14 -26.22
N GLN A 6 10.84 7.97 -25.29
CA GLN A 6 10.66 6.98 -24.24
C GLN A 6 9.53 7.47 -23.33
N PRO A 7 8.58 6.59 -22.95
CA PRO A 7 7.51 6.97 -22.05
C PRO A 7 8.09 7.43 -20.72
N VAL A 8 7.64 8.60 -20.25
CA VAL A 8 8.02 9.14 -18.94
C VAL A 8 7.26 8.37 -17.86
N ILE A 9 7.99 7.59 -17.06
CA ILE A 9 7.44 6.84 -15.93
C ILE A 9 7.30 7.81 -14.75
N LYS A 10 6.08 8.15 -14.35
CA LYS A 10 5.82 9.05 -13.21
C LYS A 10 5.44 8.27 -11.95
N ASN A 11 4.73 7.16 -12.13
CA ASN A 11 4.27 6.30 -11.04
C ASN A 11 4.42 4.80 -11.38
N TYR A 12 4.09 3.93 -10.42
CA TYR A 12 4.14 2.49 -10.64
C TYR A 12 3.16 1.99 -11.71
N TYR A 13 2.02 2.64 -11.90
CA TYR A 13 1.08 2.26 -12.97
C TYR A 13 1.68 2.46 -14.36
N ASP A 14 2.39 3.56 -14.60
CA ASP A 14 3.11 3.80 -15.86
C ASP A 14 4.18 2.71 -16.09
N LEU A 15 4.88 2.29 -15.02
CA LEU A 15 5.86 1.20 -15.08
C LEU A 15 5.20 -0.13 -15.47
N PHE A 16 4.07 -0.45 -14.86
CA PHE A 16 3.31 -1.66 -15.18
C PHE A 16 2.77 -1.65 -16.61
N ASP A 17 2.24 -0.52 -17.07
CA ASP A 17 1.74 -0.37 -18.44
C ASP A 17 2.88 -0.55 -19.44
N LEU A 18 4.05 0.03 -19.16
CA LEU A 18 5.25 -0.16 -19.96
C LEU A 18 5.63 -1.64 -20.08
N VAL A 19 5.71 -2.35 -18.95
CA VAL A 19 6.03 -3.78 -18.95
C VAL A 19 4.97 -4.60 -19.68
N ARG A 20 3.68 -4.29 -19.47
CA ARG A 20 2.55 -4.96 -20.12
C ARG A 20 2.62 -4.86 -21.65
N THR A 21 3.06 -3.72 -22.20
CA THR A 21 3.18 -3.55 -23.66
C THR A 21 4.31 -4.37 -24.30
N ARG A 22 5.42 -4.61 -23.59
CA ARG A 22 6.61 -5.29 -24.13
C ARG A 22 7.23 -6.23 -23.09
N PRO A 23 6.50 -7.24 -22.59
CA PRO A 23 6.94 -8.00 -21.43
C PRO A 23 8.25 -8.75 -21.68
N LYS A 24 8.48 -9.27 -22.90
CA LYS A 24 9.75 -9.92 -23.26
C LYS A 24 10.98 -9.01 -23.21
N LEU A 25 10.79 -7.69 -23.42
CA LEU A 25 11.88 -6.72 -23.35
C LEU A 25 12.35 -6.51 -21.91
N TYR A 26 11.40 -6.48 -20.97
CA TYR A 26 11.67 -6.16 -19.56
C TYR A 26 11.90 -7.40 -18.69
N LEU A 27 11.23 -8.51 -19.00
CA LEU A 27 11.24 -9.76 -18.23
C LEU A 27 12.11 -10.84 -18.89
N GLY A 28 12.60 -10.59 -20.11
CA GLY A 28 13.38 -11.54 -20.89
C GLY A 28 12.55 -12.64 -21.55
N ASN A 29 13.24 -13.63 -22.12
CA ASN A 29 12.61 -14.72 -22.87
C ASN A 29 12.06 -15.84 -21.98
N ASN A 30 12.40 -15.86 -20.70
CA ASN A 30 12.15 -16.98 -19.79
C ASN A 30 10.78 -16.94 -19.08
N GLY A 31 9.90 -15.99 -19.41
CA GLY A 31 8.48 -16.17 -19.16
C GLY A 31 7.73 -14.93 -18.68
N LEU A 32 6.44 -14.95 -18.98
CA LEU A 32 5.42 -14.09 -18.41
C LEU A 32 5.11 -14.62 -16.99
N THR A 33 6.00 -14.34 -16.04
CA THR A 33 5.87 -14.77 -14.64
C THR A 33 5.77 -13.57 -13.71
N LEU A 34 5.02 -13.70 -12.63
CA LEU A 34 4.94 -12.70 -11.56
C LEU A 34 6.26 -12.60 -10.82
N THR A 35 6.97 -13.72 -10.64
CA THR A 35 8.32 -13.71 -10.04
C THR A 35 9.26 -12.77 -10.82
N ALA A 36 9.30 -12.87 -12.16
CA ALA A 36 10.12 -12.00 -12.99
C ALA A 36 9.64 -10.54 -12.94
N LEU A 37 8.32 -10.33 -12.95
CA LEU A 37 7.74 -8.98 -12.84
C LEU A 37 8.11 -8.31 -11.52
N MET A 38 7.98 -9.01 -10.40
CA MET A 38 8.31 -8.48 -9.07
C MET A 38 9.80 -8.20 -8.94
N ALA A 39 10.66 -9.10 -9.44
CA ALA A 39 12.11 -8.86 -9.46
C ALA A 39 12.47 -7.59 -10.27
N PHE A 40 11.81 -7.38 -11.42
CA PHE A 40 11.99 -6.17 -12.21
C PHE A 40 11.54 -4.90 -11.46
N VAL A 41 10.35 -4.91 -10.84
CA VAL A 41 9.83 -3.77 -10.08
C VAL A 41 10.71 -3.43 -8.87
N ILE A 42 11.20 -4.44 -8.14
CA ILE A 42 12.14 -4.27 -7.02
C ILE A 42 13.47 -3.66 -7.51
N GLY A 43 14.00 -4.15 -8.63
CA GLY A 43 15.21 -3.62 -9.24
C GLY A 43 15.04 -2.17 -9.69
N TYR A 44 13.91 -1.85 -10.32
CA TYR A 44 13.57 -0.49 -10.73
C TYR A 44 13.43 0.46 -9.53
N LYS A 45 12.71 0.04 -8.48
CA LYS A 45 12.56 0.80 -7.22
C LYS A 45 13.92 1.08 -6.57
N SER A 46 14.77 0.06 -6.49
CA SER A 46 16.13 0.18 -5.94
C SER A 46 16.97 1.16 -6.76
N ALA A 47 16.94 1.05 -8.10
CA ALA A 47 17.66 1.98 -8.98
C ALA A 47 17.18 3.42 -8.78
N CYS A 48 15.87 3.66 -8.70
CA CYS A 48 15.33 4.98 -8.41
C CYS A 48 15.83 5.54 -7.07
N PHE A 49 15.79 4.71 -6.02
CA PHE A 49 16.27 5.09 -4.69
C PHE A 49 17.74 5.52 -4.71
N TYR A 50 18.64 4.70 -5.27
CA TYR A 50 20.07 5.01 -5.32
C TYR A 50 20.43 6.21 -6.20
N ASN A 51 19.54 6.59 -7.14
CA ASN A 51 19.72 7.77 -7.99
C ASN A 51 18.93 8.99 -7.50
N GLY A 52 18.29 8.93 -6.32
CA GLY A 52 17.49 10.03 -5.78
C GLY A 52 16.23 10.35 -6.58
N ILE A 53 15.77 9.42 -7.44
CA ILE A 53 14.57 9.57 -8.24
C ILE A 53 13.37 9.16 -7.37
N LYS A 54 12.42 10.09 -7.20
CA LYS A 54 11.15 9.81 -6.54
C LYS A 54 10.14 9.33 -7.59
N ILE A 55 9.68 8.09 -7.42
CA ILE A 55 8.52 7.56 -8.14
C ILE A 55 7.28 7.77 -7.27
N ASP A 56 6.19 8.20 -7.90
CA ASP A 56 4.89 8.35 -7.24
C ASP A 56 4.22 6.97 -7.09
N GLU A 57 3.51 6.76 -5.99
CA GLU A 57 2.77 5.50 -5.76
C GLU A 57 1.56 5.36 -6.69
N GLY A 58 1.09 6.46 -7.27
CA GLY A 58 -0.11 6.55 -8.08
C GLY A 58 -1.38 6.74 -7.24
N THR A 59 -2.53 6.80 -7.91
CA THR A 59 -3.85 6.82 -7.25
C THR A 59 -4.73 5.71 -7.81
N PRO A 60 -5.16 4.73 -6.98
CA PRO A 60 -4.79 4.57 -5.56
C PRO A 60 -3.29 4.25 -5.36
N PRO A 61 -2.72 4.40 -4.15
CA PRO A 61 -1.31 4.05 -3.92
C PRO A 61 -1.01 2.59 -4.25
N TYR A 62 0.06 2.32 -5.01
CA TYR A 62 0.45 0.96 -5.37
C TYR A 62 0.72 0.08 -4.14
N TRP A 63 1.25 0.63 -3.04
CA TRP A 63 1.42 -0.14 -1.82
C TRP A 63 0.11 -0.75 -1.27
N HIS A 64 -1.03 -0.09 -1.46
CA HIS A 64 -2.33 -0.63 -1.06
C HIS A 64 -2.73 -1.84 -1.92
N PHE A 65 -2.33 -1.87 -3.19
CA PHE A 65 -2.61 -2.99 -4.11
C PHE A 65 -2.01 -4.31 -3.60
N VAL A 66 -0.75 -4.27 -3.15
CA VAL A 66 -0.02 -5.43 -2.63
C VAL A 66 -0.76 -6.07 -1.45
N ASN A 67 -1.28 -5.22 -0.56
CA ASN A 67 -2.01 -5.65 0.62
C ASN A 67 -3.46 -6.03 0.28
N TRP A 68 -4.03 -5.47 -0.78
CA TRP A 68 -5.40 -5.75 -1.22
C TRP A 68 -5.55 -7.12 -1.90
N ILE A 69 -4.57 -7.55 -2.72
CA ILE A 69 -4.68 -8.81 -3.48
C ILE A 69 -5.03 -10.03 -2.59
N PRO A 70 -4.36 -10.26 -1.43
CA PRO A 70 -4.73 -11.35 -0.53
C PRO A 70 -6.21 -11.34 -0.14
N HIS A 71 -6.73 -10.18 0.29
CA HIS A 71 -8.14 -10.04 0.67
C HIS A 71 -9.08 -10.28 -0.53
N ARG A 72 -8.67 -9.88 -1.74
CA ARG A 72 -9.48 -10.02 -2.96
C ARG A 72 -9.55 -11.46 -3.49
N LEU A 73 -8.50 -12.25 -3.32
CA LEU A 73 -8.36 -13.57 -3.94
C LEU A 73 -8.42 -14.75 -2.98
N PHE A 74 -7.90 -14.60 -1.77
CA PHE A 74 -7.57 -15.75 -0.91
C PHE A 74 -8.16 -15.66 0.51
N GLY A 75 -8.77 -14.53 0.88
CA GLY A 75 -8.99 -14.19 2.28
C GLY A 75 -7.69 -13.75 2.95
N GLU A 76 -7.72 -13.38 4.23
CA GLU A 76 -6.53 -12.90 4.96
C GLU A 76 -5.37 -13.90 4.81
N SER A 77 -4.25 -13.44 4.22
CA SER A 77 -3.04 -14.25 4.02
C SER A 77 -1.80 -13.42 4.30
N ASN A 78 -0.86 -14.03 5.04
CA ASN A 78 0.45 -13.44 5.36
C ASN A 78 1.53 -13.79 4.32
N THR A 79 1.17 -14.52 3.26
CA THR A 79 2.09 -14.89 2.19
C THR A 79 2.02 -13.86 1.06
N LEU A 80 3.15 -13.67 0.38
CA LEU A 80 3.24 -12.79 -0.77
C LEU A 80 2.21 -13.21 -1.84
N PRO A 81 1.33 -12.30 -2.30
CA PRO A 81 0.18 -12.68 -3.13
C PRO A 81 0.60 -13.27 -4.48
N TRP A 82 1.76 -12.90 -5.01
CA TRP A 82 2.27 -13.38 -6.30
C TRP A 82 2.61 -14.87 -6.28
N ASP A 83 3.22 -15.37 -5.20
CA ASP A 83 3.58 -16.78 -5.09
C ASP A 83 2.32 -17.65 -5.08
N ILE A 84 1.31 -17.22 -4.32
CA ILE A 84 0.01 -17.89 -4.25
C ILE A 84 -0.69 -17.89 -5.62
N MET A 85 -0.64 -16.77 -6.35
CA MET A 85 -1.23 -16.67 -7.69
C MET A 85 -0.54 -17.61 -8.67
N GLU A 86 0.79 -17.68 -8.67
CA GLU A 86 1.53 -18.61 -9.54
C GLU A 86 1.25 -20.06 -9.18
N ASP A 87 1.17 -20.41 -7.90
CA ASP A 87 0.85 -21.76 -7.43
C ASP A 87 -0.58 -22.20 -7.80
N GLN A 88 -1.56 -21.30 -7.70
CA GLN A 88 -2.97 -21.63 -7.96
C GLN A 88 -3.33 -21.61 -9.45
N PHE A 89 -2.82 -20.64 -10.20
CA PHE A 89 -3.24 -20.41 -11.59
C PHE A 89 -2.22 -20.89 -12.62
N GLY A 90 -0.96 -21.10 -12.21
CA GLY A 90 0.17 -21.28 -13.11
C GLY A 90 0.67 -19.95 -13.67
N GLN A 91 1.97 -19.90 -13.99
CA GLN A 91 2.71 -18.67 -14.31
C GLN A 91 2.02 -17.75 -15.33
N SER A 92 1.66 -18.28 -16.52
CA SER A 92 1.12 -17.44 -17.59
C SER A 92 -0.27 -16.88 -17.27
N VAL A 93 -1.11 -17.65 -16.56
CA VAL A 93 -2.46 -17.20 -16.18
C VAL A 93 -2.35 -16.22 -15.02
N ALA A 94 -1.50 -16.51 -14.03
CA ALA A 94 -1.21 -15.59 -12.93
C ALA A 94 -0.74 -14.21 -13.43
N PHE A 95 0.08 -14.19 -14.48
CA PHE A 95 0.55 -12.95 -15.10
C PHE A 95 -0.56 -12.12 -15.74
N SER A 96 -1.46 -12.73 -16.53
CA SER A 96 -2.61 -12.00 -17.08
C SER A 96 -3.57 -11.56 -15.98
N THR A 97 -3.87 -12.44 -15.03
CA THR A 97 -4.77 -12.19 -13.90
C THR A 97 -4.26 -11.05 -13.03
N PHE A 98 -2.95 -10.94 -12.78
CA PHE A 98 -2.36 -9.82 -12.05
C PHE A 98 -2.72 -8.48 -12.70
N PHE A 99 -2.62 -8.41 -14.03
CA PHE A 99 -2.90 -7.17 -14.73
C PHE A 99 -4.38 -6.84 -14.79
N GLU A 100 -5.27 -7.84 -14.89
CA GLU A 100 -6.72 -7.64 -14.76
C GLU A 100 -7.08 -7.09 -13.38
N ILE A 101 -6.50 -7.67 -12.32
CA ILE A 101 -6.71 -7.24 -10.93
C ILE A 101 -6.09 -5.87 -10.68
N LEU A 102 -4.94 -5.55 -11.28
CA LEU A 102 -4.33 -4.23 -11.23
C LEU A 102 -5.24 -3.17 -11.87
N ASP A 103 -5.89 -3.49 -12.99
CA ASP A 103 -6.82 -2.58 -13.66
C ASP A 103 -8.10 -2.40 -12.83
N GLU A 104 -8.61 -3.47 -12.20
CA GLU A 104 -9.70 -3.41 -11.22
C GLU A 104 -9.33 -2.45 -10.07
N PHE A 105 -8.15 -2.65 -9.46
CA PHE A 105 -7.68 -1.81 -8.36
C PHE A 105 -7.52 -0.35 -8.75
N ARG A 106 -6.92 -0.09 -9.92
CA ARG A 106 -6.69 1.26 -10.43
C ARG A 106 -7.99 2.03 -10.64
N SER A 107 -9.11 1.33 -10.87
CA SER A 107 -10.43 1.96 -10.98
C SER A 107 -11.03 2.39 -9.65
N LEU A 108 -10.52 1.86 -8.53
CA LEU A 108 -11.00 2.21 -7.21
C LEU A 108 -10.61 3.64 -6.84
N GLN A 109 -11.43 4.27 -6.01
CA GLN A 109 -11.13 5.58 -5.44
C GLN A 109 -10.96 5.42 -3.93
N PRO A 110 -9.78 5.77 -3.37
CA PRO A 110 -9.60 5.79 -1.93
C PRO A 110 -10.45 6.91 -1.34
N CYS A 111 -11.07 6.63 -0.20
CA CYS A 111 -11.89 7.58 0.56
C CYS A 111 -11.27 7.76 1.95
N LEU A 112 -11.09 9.00 2.36
CA LEU A 112 -10.72 9.31 3.74
C LEU A 112 -11.86 8.89 4.68
N LEU A 113 -11.55 8.05 5.66
CA LEU A 113 -12.50 7.60 6.68
C LEU A 113 -12.34 8.42 7.95
N ALA A 114 -11.10 8.59 8.40
CA ALA A 114 -10.77 9.28 9.64
C ALA A 114 -9.41 9.96 9.54
N SER A 115 -9.23 11.04 10.28
CA SER A 115 -7.93 11.69 10.45
C SER A 115 -7.76 12.27 11.84
N ILE A 116 -6.51 12.36 12.29
CA ILE A 116 -6.15 13.07 13.51
C ILE A 116 -4.76 13.68 13.36
N GLN A 117 -4.59 14.88 13.93
CA GLN A 117 -3.28 15.49 14.17
C GLN A 117 -2.96 15.35 15.65
N PRO A 118 -2.09 14.40 16.04
CA PRO A 118 -1.76 14.21 17.44
C PRO A 118 -1.15 15.48 18.05
N SER A 119 -1.64 15.87 19.23
CA SER A 119 -1.05 16.93 20.05
C SER A 119 0.02 16.40 21.02
N SER A 120 0.68 17.31 21.74
CA SER A 120 1.75 17.01 22.71
C SER A 120 1.31 16.13 23.91
N LYS A 121 0.01 15.88 24.09
CA LYS A 121 -0.49 14.99 25.15
C LYS A 121 -0.39 13.51 24.77
N HIS A 122 -0.31 13.18 23.48
CA HIS A 122 -0.22 11.80 23.02
C HIS A 122 1.22 11.31 23.09
N GLN A 123 1.41 10.02 23.34
CA GLN A 123 2.72 9.42 23.53
C GLN A 123 2.71 8.01 22.94
N LEU A 124 3.84 7.62 22.36
CA LEU A 124 4.05 6.23 21.98
C LEU A 124 4.02 5.35 23.24
N THR A 125 3.22 4.30 23.23
CA THR A 125 3.12 3.35 24.35
C THR A 125 4.24 2.30 24.31
N GLY A 126 4.86 2.10 23.13
CA GLY A 126 5.85 1.08 22.88
C GLY A 126 5.28 -0.35 22.83
N LYS A 127 3.95 -0.51 22.83
CA LYS A 127 3.30 -1.83 22.81
C LYS A 127 3.33 -2.50 21.43
N VAL A 128 3.50 -1.71 20.37
CA VAL A 128 3.45 -2.17 19.00
C VAL A 128 4.86 -2.23 18.40
N LEU A 129 5.15 -3.32 17.67
CA LEU A 129 6.47 -3.64 17.12
C LEU A 129 7.03 -2.55 16.19
N ILE A 130 6.17 -1.81 15.51
CA ILE A 130 6.54 -0.73 14.57
C ILE A 130 7.45 0.31 15.27
N HIS A 131 7.27 0.51 16.58
CA HIS A 131 8.05 1.46 17.39
C HIS A 131 9.07 0.79 18.31
N GLN A 132 9.21 -0.55 18.26
CA GLN A 132 10.22 -1.30 19.00
C GLN A 132 11.54 -1.48 18.23
N GLY A 133 11.58 -1.10 16.95
CA GLY A 133 12.78 -1.19 16.11
C GLY A 133 13.96 -0.33 16.57
N ASN A 134 15.16 -0.66 16.10
CA ASN A 134 16.34 0.19 16.29
C ASN A 134 16.17 1.44 15.40
N PRO A 135 16.38 2.68 15.90
CA PRO A 135 16.26 3.90 15.10
C PRO A 135 17.28 3.94 13.96
N GLU A 136 18.37 3.18 14.05
CA GLU A 136 19.31 2.95 12.95
C GLU A 136 18.66 2.21 11.77
N ASP A 137 17.57 1.47 12.00
CA ASP A 137 16.77 0.80 10.97
C ASP A 137 15.70 1.74 10.37
N GLY A 138 15.63 3.00 10.83
CA GLY A 138 14.69 4.01 10.33
C GLY A 138 13.30 4.01 10.97
N TRP A 139 13.10 3.28 12.07
CA TRP A 139 11.81 3.27 12.78
C TRP A 139 11.61 4.54 13.62
N PRO A 140 10.51 5.29 13.44
CA PRO A 140 10.25 6.51 14.19
C PRO A 140 10.02 6.22 15.68
N ARG A 141 10.65 7.00 16.55
CA ARG A 141 10.48 6.96 18.02
C ARG A 141 9.71 8.15 18.58
N TYR A 142 8.96 8.82 17.72
CA TYR A 142 8.13 9.98 18.07
C TYR A 142 6.75 9.84 17.45
N VAL A 143 5.82 10.59 18.00
CA VAL A 143 4.43 10.60 17.55
C VAL A 143 4.37 11.23 16.14
N PRO A 144 3.65 10.62 15.19
CA PRO A 144 3.43 11.18 13.86
C PRO A 144 2.75 12.55 13.92
N SER A 145 3.03 13.40 12.93
CA SER A 145 2.39 14.72 12.81
C SER A 145 0.93 14.63 12.37
N ASN A 146 0.58 13.57 11.66
CA ASN A 146 -0.77 13.32 11.16
C ASN A 146 -0.96 11.82 10.97
N ILE A 147 -2.16 11.34 11.26
CA ILE A 147 -2.57 9.96 11.03
C ILE A 147 -3.86 10.00 10.23
N THR A 148 -3.87 9.31 9.09
CA THR A 148 -5.07 9.18 8.25
C THR A 148 -5.43 7.73 8.08
N ILE A 149 -6.73 7.43 8.11
CA ILE A 149 -7.26 6.13 7.77
C ILE A 149 -8.07 6.29 6.49
N VAL A 150 -7.68 5.56 5.45
CA VAL A 150 -8.39 5.53 4.17
C VAL A 150 -8.98 4.15 3.94
N GLY A 151 -10.11 4.09 3.25
CA GLY A 151 -10.74 2.86 2.83
C GLY A 151 -11.26 2.98 1.41
N TYR A 152 -11.86 1.91 0.92
CA TYR A 152 -12.47 1.87 -0.42
C TYR A 152 -13.91 1.39 -0.28
N PRO A 153 -14.89 2.01 -0.94
CA PRO A 153 -16.32 1.78 -0.70
C PRO A 153 -16.73 0.32 -0.55
N ASN A 154 -16.19 -0.56 -1.39
CA ASN A 154 -16.58 -1.97 -1.45
C ASN A 154 -15.55 -2.93 -0.85
N LEU A 155 -14.59 -2.43 -0.07
CA LEU A 155 -13.55 -3.25 0.54
C LEU A 155 -13.66 -3.26 2.07
N PRO A 156 -13.64 -4.45 2.70
CA PRO A 156 -13.61 -4.62 4.15
C PRO A 156 -12.18 -4.48 4.67
N VAL A 157 -11.45 -3.49 4.18
CA VAL A 157 -10.12 -3.15 4.68
C VAL A 157 -9.96 -1.64 4.73
N CYS A 158 -9.08 -1.19 5.60
CA CYS A 158 -8.63 0.18 5.65
C CYS A 158 -7.11 0.23 5.81
N PHE A 159 -6.56 1.35 5.40
CA PHE A 159 -5.13 1.60 5.37
C PHE A 159 -4.86 2.79 6.28
N ILE A 160 -3.95 2.61 7.24
CA ILE A 160 -3.47 3.69 8.09
C ILE A 160 -2.20 4.23 7.48
N SER A 161 -2.13 5.54 7.31
CA SER A 161 -0.92 6.27 6.94
C SER A 161 -0.49 7.15 8.12
N TYR A 162 0.77 6.99 8.51
CA TYR A 162 1.43 7.75 9.56
C TYR A 162 2.42 8.71 8.92
N GLU A 163 2.13 10.01 9.00
CA GLU A 163 2.98 11.04 8.43
C GLU A 163 3.96 11.57 9.50
N TYR A 164 5.22 11.65 9.13
CA TYR A 164 6.29 12.21 9.94
C TYR A 164 6.96 13.36 9.19
N ALA A 165 7.50 14.35 9.89
CA ALA A 165 8.05 15.56 9.28
C ALA A 165 9.28 15.30 8.39
N ASP A 166 10.04 14.26 8.69
CA ASP A 166 11.37 13.97 8.18
C ASP A 166 11.52 12.56 7.58
N LEU A 167 10.45 11.76 7.62
CA LEU A 167 10.43 10.40 7.07
C LEU A 167 9.36 10.26 5.99
N ARG A 168 9.50 9.21 5.16
CA ARG A 168 8.40 8.80 4.30
C ARG A 168 7.22 8.33 5.18
N PRO A 169 5.97 8.53 4.74
CA PRO A 169 4.83 7.99 5.44
C PRO A 169 4.99 6.48 5.64
N TYR A 170 4.64 6.02 6.83
CA TYR A 170 4.55 4.59 7.13
C TYR A 170 3.10 4.15 6.96
N GLU A 171 2.89 3.03 6.28
CA GLU A 171 1.55 2.55 5.95
C GLU A 171 1.34 1.10 6.37
N THR A 172 0.14 0.79 6.83
CA THR A 172 -0.29 -0.55 7.28
C THR A 172 -1.77 -0.77 6.96
N VAL A 173 -2.22 -2.01 6.96
CA VAL A 173 -3.59 -2.42 6.58
C VAL A 173 -4.28 -3.15 7.73
N TYR A 174 -5.58 -2.93 7.89
CA TYR A 174 -6.44 -3.64 8.84
C TYR A 174 -7.75 -4.05 8.19
N SER A 175 -8.35 -5.11 8.72
CA SER A 175 -9.60 -5.69 8.26
C SER A 175 -10.87 -4.90 8.64
N SER A 176 -10.75 -3.84 9.44
CA SER A 176 -11.88 -2.96 9.77
C SER A 176 -11.41 -1.59 10.24
N LEU A 177 -12.29 -0.59 10.16
CA LEU A 177 -12.00 0.75 10.68
C LEU A 177 -11.84 0.70 12.21
N LYS A 178 -12.66 -0.08 12.90
CA LYS A 178 -12.56 -0.31 14.34
C LYS A 178 -11.21 -0.89 14.74
N THR A 179 -10.75 -1.95 14.09
CA THR A 179 -9.44 -2.56 14.40
C THR A 179 -8.30 -1.56 14.15
N ALA A 180 -8.38 -0.77 13.09
CA ALA A 180 -7.39 0.28 12.83
C ALA A 180 -7.36 1.35 13.94
N LEU A 181 -8.51 1.82 14.40
CA LEU A 181 -8.61 2.79 15.50
C LEU A 181 -8.11 2.22 16.83
N GLU A 182 -8.50 0.98 17.16
CA GLU A 182 -8.03 0.27 18.35
C GLU A 182 -6.51 0.11 18.33
N PHE A 183 -5.94 -0.21 17.17
CA PHE A 183 -4.50 -0.31 17.01
C PHE A 183 -3.79 1.02 17.30
N VAL A 184 -4.27 2.13 16.71
CA VAL A 184 -3.68 3.45 16.96
C VAL A 184 -3.83 3.86 18.42
N ASN A 185 -4.95 3.50 19.07
CA ASN A 185 -5.12 3.75 20.49
C ASN A 185 -4.10 2.96 21.33
N ILE A 186 -3.93 1.67 21.06
CA ILE A 186 -2.95 0.83 21.76
C ILE A 186 -1.54 1.40 21.58
N ASP A 187 -1.23 1.94 20.40
CA ASP A 187 0.11 2.38 20.05
C ASP A 187 0.45 3.81 20.51
N ILE A 188 -0.50 4.73 20.43
CA ILE A 188 -0.28 6.19 20.61
C ILE A 188 -1.19 6.80 21.69
N ASN A 189 -2.06 6.00 22.31
CA ASN A 189 -3.02 6.43 23.33
C ASN A 189 -3.93 7.56 22.84
N ILE A 190 -4.55 7.34 21.69
CA ILE A 190 -5.53 8.22 21.04
C ILE A 190 -6.91 7.60 21.16
N GLU A 191 -7.83 8.29 21.84
CA GLU A 191 -9.20 7.82 22.00
C GLU A 191 -10.02 8.01 20.71
N ILE A 192 -10.99 7.12 20.46
CA ILE A 192 -11.86 7.18 19.26
C ILE A 192 -12.56 8.55 19.15
N SER A 193 -12.96 9.13 20.28
CA SER A 193 -13.63 10.44 20.32
C SER A 193 -12.79 11.62 19.83
N GLU A 194 -11.48 11.44 19.67
CA GLU A 194 -10.55 12.49 19.23
C GLU A 194 -10.37 12.54 17.71
N TRP A 195 -10.86 11.52 17.01
CA TRP A 195 -10.74 11.42 15.56
C TRP A 195 -11.77 12.31 14.86
N LYS A 196 -11.34 12.87 13.72
CA LYS A 196 -12.23 13.53 12.78
C LYS A 196 -12.68 12.53 11.74
N PHE A 197 -13.93 12.11 11.82
CA PHE A 197 -14.56 11.19 10.87
C PHE A 197 -15.20 11.93 9.70
N THR A 198 -15.15 11.31 8.52
CA THR A 198 -16.00 11.69 7.39
C THR A 198 -17.38 11.02 7.51
N GLU A 199 -18.34 11.40 6.66
CA GLU A 199 -19.66 10.72 6.62
C GLU A 199 -19.50 9.21 6.42
N MET A 200 -18.70 8.79 5.43
CA MET A 200 -18.39 7.38 5.17
C MET A 200 -17.66 6.71 6.34
N GLY A 201 -16.79 7.43 7.06
CA GLY A 201 -16.15 6.93 8.27
C GLY A 201 -17.16 6.64 9.38
N ASN A 202 -18.10 7.55 9.62
CA ASN A 202 -19.18 7.36 10.60
C ASN A 202 -20.07 6.17 10.24
N ASP A 203 -20.48 6.06 8.98
CA ASP A 203 -21.30 4.95 8.49
C ASP A 203 -20.61 3.59 8.74
N ARG A 204 -19.31 3.51 8.48
CA ARG A 204 -18.52 2.29 8.72
C ARG A 204 -18.45 1.92 10.19
N ILE A 205 -18.20 2.87 11.08
CA ILE A 205 -18.18 2.59 12.53
C ILE A 205 -19.53 2.05 12.99
N ILE A 206 -20.63 2.66 12.53
CA ILE A 206 -21.98 2.21 12.88
C ILE A 206 -22.24 0.79 12.37
N MET A 207 -21.80 0.45 11.17
CA MET A 207 -21.95 -0.92 10.62
C MET A 207 -21.12 -1.97 11.36
N GLU A 208 -20.03 -1.56 12.03
CA GLU A 208 -19.12 -2.43 12.79
C GLU A 208 -19.49 -2.52 14.30
N SER A 209 -20.56 -1.84 14.74
CA SER A 209 -21.05 -1.75 16.13
C SER A 209 -22.09 -2.81 16.47
#